data_AF-A0A3M0SC37-F1
#
_entry.id   AF-A0A3M0SC37-F1
#
_cell.length_a   1.000
_cell.length_b   1.000
_cell.length_c   1.000
_cell.angle_alpha   90.00
_cell.angle_beta   90.00
_cell.angle_gamma   90.00
#
_symmetry.space_group_name_H-M   'P 1'
#
loop_
_entity.id
_entity.type
_entity.pdbx_description
1 polymer ?
#
loop_
_entity_poly.entity_id
_entity_poly.type
_entity_poly.pdbx_seq_one_letter_code
_entity_poly.pdbx_strand_id
1 'polypeptide(L)'
;MGLRIRKSIKIAPGIKLNVGKKGINSVSVGGHGFTKNISKNGTRTTVGIPGTGISYTDYKKKDIKKQSKKKDGLDFSQKVAGKIVNAELNFQEVPFEMEKIPFFSKAMKVELAASILFCLLGIVQIAMIVFAMPFLLVLLFSVIFNKRAKANTAQFYGIKNYKLSKWQECVDYCNKSLKLVHNESTEKLRDLAQEKIDTGFKNKQFSDKEIKDILDKA
;
A
#
# COMPACT_ATOMS: atom_id res chain seq x y z
N MET A 1 13.73 -41.97 8.88
CA MET A 1 13.18 -40.79 9.58
C MET A 1 12.86 -39.71 8.54
N GLY A 2 11.61 -39.29 8.40
CA GLY A 2 11.19 -38.41 7.30
C GLY A 2 11.49 -36.93 7.58
N LEU A 3 11.95 -36.19 6.56
CA LEU A 3 12.15 -34.74 6.63
C LEU A 3 10.81 -34.02 6.83
N ARG A 4 10.66 -33.33 7.97
CA ARG A 4 9.49 -32.50 8.27
C ARG A 4 9.73 -31.07 7.80
N ILE A 5 9.13 -30.70 6.68
CA ILE A 5 9.19 -29.33 6.17
C ILE A 5 8.12 -28.48 6.87
N ARG A 6 8.55 -27.57 7.74
CA ARG A 6 7.74 -26.50 8.36
C ARG A 6 8.57 -25.22 8.39
N LYS A 7 8.06 -24.13 7.80
CA LYS A 7 8.69 -22.80 7.84
C LYS A 7 7.67 -21.76 8.28
N SER A 8 8.01 -20.95 9.28
CA SER A 8 7.18 -19.83 9.73
C SER A 8 7.84 -18.52 9.31
N ILE A 9 7.18 -17.75 8.44
CA ILE A 9 7.70 -16.50 7.87
C ILE A 9 6.93 -15.34 8.50
N LYS A 10 7.64 -14.36 9.10
CA LYS A 10 7.04 -13.10 9.57
C LYS A 10 6.90 -12.16 8.37
N ILE A 11 5.69 -11.69 8.09
CA ILE A 11 5.47 -10.68 7.03
C ILE A 11 5.51 -9.27 7.63
N ALA A 12 4.86 -9.10 8.78
CA ALA A 12 4.70 -7.83 9.46
C ALA A 12 4.67 -8.09 10.98
N PRO A 13 4.90 -7.06 11.82
CA PRO A 13 4.67 -7.19 13.26
C PRO A 13 3.24 -7.68 13.53
N GLY A 14 3.14 -8.82 14.21
CA GLY A 14 1.86 -9.48 14.49
C GLY A 14 1.30 -10.37 13.37
N ILE A 15 1.94 -10.51 12.21
CA ILE A 15 1.46 -11.39 11.13
C ILE A 15 2.52 -12.43 10.77
N LYS A 16 2.18 -13.71 10.95
CA LYS A 16 3.05 -14.87 10.68
C LYS A 16 2.36 -15.84 9.73
N LEU A 17 3.04 -16.24 8.66
CA LEU A 17 2.63 -17.34 7.79
C LEU A 17 3.32 -18.62 8.20
N ASN A 18 2.55 -19.69 8.43
CA ASN A 18 3.08 -21.03 8.64
C ASN A 18 2.92 -21.85 7.35
N VAL A 19 4.04 -22.22 6.75
CA VAL A 19 4.15 -23.03 5.54
C VAL A 19 4.58 -24.45 5.93
N GLY A 20 4.01 -25.46 5.29
CA GLY A 20 4.45 -26.86 5.41
C GLY A 20 4.39 -27.61 4.08
N LYS A 21 4.42 -28.94 4.13
CA LYS A 21 4.54 -29.83 2.94
C LYS A 21 3.52 -29.55 1.81
N LYS A 22 2.31 -29.07 2.14
CA LYS A 22 1.24 -28.75 1.18
C LYS A 22 1.07 -27.23 0.95
N GLY A 23 2.12 -26.45 1.14
CA GLY A 23 2.10 -24.99 1.04
C GLY A 23 1.68 -24.28 2.33
N ILE A 24 1.03 -23.12 2.20
CA ILE A 24 0.59 -22.32 3.35
C ILE A 24 -0.47 -23.10 4.14
N ASN A 25 -0.16 -23.43 5.39
CA ASN A 25 -0.99 -24.24 6.27
C ASN A 25 -1.84 -23.37 7.21
N SER A 26 -1.30 -22.26 7.69
CA SER A 26 -2.04 -21.29 8.50
C SER A 26 -1.45 -19.89 8.47
N VAL A 27 -2.29 -18.90 8.74
CA VAL A 27 -1.94 -17.50 8.95
C VAL A 27 -2.26 -17.15 10.39
N SER A 28 -1.28 -16.66 11.13
CA SER A 28 -1.46 -16.16 12.50
C SER A 28 -1.41 -14.64 12.48
N VAL A 29 -2.46 -14.00 12.99
CA VAL A 29 -2.62 -12.55 13.09
C VAL A 29 -2.84 -12.18 14.54
N GLY A 30 -1.97 -11.37 15.11
CA GLY A 30 -2.02 -10.90 16.49
C GLY A 30 -0.68 -10.90 17.23
N GLY A 31 -0.72 -10.52 18.50
CA GLY A 31 0.45 -10.34 19.37
C GLY A 31 0.13 -10.69 20.82
N HIS A 32 0.89 -10.11 21.75
CA HIS A 32 0.68 -10.32 23.18
C HIS A 32 -0.73 -9.86 23.57
N GLY A 33 -1.55 -10.81 24.01
CA GLY A 33 -2.92 -10.60 24.49
C GLY A 33 -4.05 -10.91 23.49
N PHE A 34 -3.79 -10.92 22.19
CA PHE A 34 -4.77 -11.39 21.19
C PHE A 34 -4.05 -12.06 20.02
N THR A 35 -4.36 -13.32 19.74
CA THR A 35 -3.83 -14.05 18.59
C THR A 35 -4.92 -14.85 17.91
N LYS A 36 -5.09 -14.64 16.59
CA LYS A 36 -6.02 -15.39 15.74
C LYS A 36 -5.26 -16.19 14.71
N ASN A 37 -5.35 -17.51 14.78
CA ASN A 37 -4.73 -18.44 13.85
C ASN A 37 -5.79 -19.04 12.92
N ILE A 38 -5.67 -18.73 11.63
CA ILE A 38 -6.57 -19.17 10.58
C ILE A 38 -5.88 -20.29 9.80
N SER A 39 -6.41 -21.51 9.88
CA SER A 39 -5.87 -22.69 9.21
C SER A 39 -6.91 -23.35 8.29
N LYS A 40 -6.46 -24.28 7.45
CA LYS A 40 -7.37 -25.07 6.59
C LYS A 40 -8.41 -25.88 7.39
N ASN A 41 -8.10 -26.25 8.63
CA ASN A 41 -8.94 -27.13 9.46
C ASN A 41 -9.86 -26.37 10.42
N GLY A 42 -9.66 -25.06 10.57
CA GLY A 42 -10.37 -24.27 11.57
C GLY A 42 -9.62 -23.01 11.97
N THR A 43 -10.31 -22.19 12.75
CA THR A 43 -9.77 -20.94 13.30
C THR A 43 -9.62 -21.09 14.80
N ARG A 44 -8.41 -20.82 15.32
CA ARG A 44 -8.14 -20.73 16.75
C ARG A 44 -7.99 -19.27 17.15
N THR A 45 -8.74 -18.81 18.13
CA THR A 45 -8.65 -17.45 18.66
C THR A 45 -8.25 -17.53 20.11
N THR A 46 -7.15 -16.89 20.48
CA THR A 46 -6.63 -16.83 21.83
C THR A 46 -6.65 -15.38 22.29
N VAL A 47 -7.29 -15.13 23.43
CA VAL A 47 -7.35 -13.82 24.09
C VAL A 47 -6.82 -13.97 25.51
N GLY A 48 -6.01 -13.04 25.98
CA GLY A 48 -5.42 -13.15 27.32
C GLY A 48 -4.85 -11.83 27.79
N ILE A 49 -4.62 -11.72 29.09
CA ILE A 49 -4.04 -10.51 29.67
C ILE A 49 -2.52 -10.74 29.76
N PRO A 50 -1.70 -9.98 29.02
CA PRO A 50 -0.25 -10.19 29.00
C PRO A 50 0.33 -10.00 30.42
N GLY A 51 1.23 -10.90 30.83
CA GLY A 51 1.89 -10.83 32.14
C GLY A 51 1.11 -11.46 33.31
N THR A 52 -0.15 -11.85 33.14
CA THR A 52 -0.97 -12.45 34.21
C THR A 52 -1.03 -13.98 34.21
N GLY A 53 -0.59 -14.62 33.12
CA GLY A 53 -0.75 -16.07 32.90
C GLY A 53 -2.18 -16.50 32.52
N ILE A 54 -3.14 -15.59 32.50
CA ILE A 54 -4.56 -15.89 32.21
C ILE A 54 -4.81 -15.72 30.71
N SER A 55 -5.25 -16.79 30.06
CA SER A 55 -5.68 -16.77 28.65
C SER A 55 -6.86 -17.70 28.40
N TYR A 56 -7.72 -17.30 27.48
CA TYR A 56 -8.85 -18.07 26.96
C TYR A 56 -8.62 -18.37 25.48
N THR A 57 -8.81 -19.62 25.08
CA THR A 57 -8.65 -20.05 23.68
C THR A 57 -9.92 -20.72 23.19
N ASP A 58 -10.51 -20.17 22.13
CA ASP A 58 -11.63 -20.75 21.40
C ASP A 58 -11.13 -21.39 20.09
N TYR A 59 -11.61 -22.58 19.76
CA TYR A 59 -11.29 -23.28 18.52
C TYR A 59 -12.56 -23.64 17.76
N LYS A 60 -12.75 -22.96 16.63
CA LYS A 60 -13.84 -23.26 15.70
C LYS A 60 -13.33 -24.11 14.55
N LYS A 61 -13.69 -25.39 14.55
CA LYS A 61 -13.42 -26.30 13.44
C LYS A 61 -14.19 -25.81 12.22
N LYS A 62 -13.53 -25.80 11.06
CA LYS A 62 -14.19 -25.47 9.80
C LYS A 62 -14.91 -26.72 9.31
N ASP A 63 -16.23 -26.76 9.41
CA ASP A 63 -17.02 -27.80 8.78
C ASP A 63 -16.95 -27.62 7.27
N ILE A 64 -16.15 -28.47 6.61
CA ILE A 64 -16.17 -28.60 5.16
C ILE A 64 -17.46 -29.35 4.84
N LYS A 65 -18.60 -28.67 4.89
CA LYS A 65 -19.77 -29.14 4.14
C LYS A 65 -19.30 -29.22 2.69
N LYS A 66 -19.17 -30.43 2.16
CA LYS A 66 -19.10 -30.68 0.71
C LYS A 66 -20.40 -30.11 0.14
N GLN A 67 -20.39 -28.82 -0.19
CA GLN A 67 -21.32 -28.29 -1.16
C GLN A 67 -20.90 -28.96 -2.47
N SER A 68 -21.62 -30.01 -2.84
CA SER A 68 -21.83 -30.37 -4.23
C SER A 68 -22.35 -29.11 -4.92
N LYS A 69 -21.42 -28.28 -5.41
CA LYS A 69 -21.77 -27.14 -6.26
C LYS A 69 -22.35 -27.72 -7.54
N LYS A 70 -23.68 -27.69 -7.55
CA LYS A 70 -24.55 -27.83 -8.71
C LYS A 70 -23.95 -26.98 -9.85
N LYS A 71 -23.83 -27.62 -11.02
CA LYS A 71 -23.54 -27.02 -12.32
C LYS A 71 -24.37 -25.75 -12.50
N ASP A 72 -23.72 -24.59 -12.49
CA ASP A 72 -24.10 -23.40 -13.26
C ASP A 72 -22.78 -22.70 -13.63
N GLY A 73 -22.47 -22.76 -14.92
CA GLY A 73 -21.15 -22.50 -15.49
C GLY A 73 -20.80 -21.02 -15.57
N LEU A 74 -19.87 -20.60 -14.72
CA LEU A 74 -18.65 -19.90 -15.11
C LEU A 74 -17.76 -19.89 -13.86
N ASP A 75 -16.58 -20.48 -13.98
CA ASP A 75 -15.73 -20.75 -12.82
C ASP A 75 -15.39 -19.43 -12.14
N PHE A 76 -15.56 -19.32 -10.83
CA PHE A 76 -15.24 -18.09 -10.09
C PHE A 76 -13.78 -17.67 -10.35
N SER A 77 -12.91 -18.66 -10.59
CA SER A 77 -11.55 -18.49 -11.07
C SER A 77 -11.47 -17.74 -12.41
N GLN A 78 -12.29 -18.12 -13.41
CA GLN A 78 -12.38 -17.42 -14.70
C GLN A 78 -12.95 -15.99 -14.56
N LYS A 79 -13.90 -15.76 -13.65
CA LYS A 79 -14.44 -14.42 -13.40
C LYS A 79 -13.42 -13.50 -12.71
N VAL A 80 -12.62 -14.04 -11.79
CA VAL A 80 -11.53 -13.30 -11.13
C VAL A 80 -10.39 -13.09 -12.11
N ALA A 81 -10.00 -14.11 -12.88
CA ALA A 81 -9.00 -14.01 -13.94
C ALA A 81 -9.40 -12.96 -14.97
N GLY A 82 -10.67 -12.97 -15.44
CA GLY A 82 -11.18 -11.97 -16.37
C GLY A 82 -11.16 -10.55 -15.81
N LYS A 83 -11.40 -10.36 -14.51
CA LYS A 83 -11.24 -9.04 -13.86
C LYS A 83 -9.78 -8.60 -13.77
N ILE A 84 -8.86 -9.52 -13.48
CA ILE A 84 -7.43 -9.22 -13.39
C ILE A 84 -6.87 -8.92 -14.78
N VAL A 85 -7.19 -9.75 -15.78
CA VAL A 85 -6.81 -9.55 -17.18
C VAL A 85 -7.36 -8.24 -17.71
N ASN A 86 -8.63 -7.91 -17.43
CA ASN A 86 -9.18 -6.60 -17.79
C ASN A 86 -8.50 -5.44 -17.03
N ALA A 87 -8.13 -5.61 -15.76
CA ALA A 87 -7.43 -4.56 -15.01
C ALA A 87 -6.02 -4.34 -15.55
N GLU A 88 -5.31 -5.41 -15.93
CA GLU A 88 -3.97 -5.37 -16.52
C GLU A 88 -4.00 -4.77 -17.92
N LEU A 89 -4.96 -5.17 -18.78
CA LEU A 89 -5.10 -4.64 -20.14
C LEU A 89 -5.51 -3.16 -20.18
N ASN A 90 -6.16 -2.67 -19.12
CA ASN A 90 -6.52 -1.25 -19.00
C ASN A 90 -5.46 -0.43 -18.25
N PHE A 91 -4.37 -1.05 -17.80
CA PHE A 91 -3.30 -0.35 -17.11
C PHE A 91 -2.49 0.48 -18.11
N GLN A 92 -2.65 1.80 -18.08
CA GLN A 92 -1.88 2.68 -18.95
C GLN A 92 -0.61 3.17 -18.26
N GLU A 93 0.52 2.93 -18.90
CA GLU A 93 1.78 3.53 -18.49
C GLU A 93 1.82 5.02 -18.83
N VAL A 94 2.54 5.79 -18.01
CA VAL A 94 2.76 7.21 -18.27
C VAL A 94 3.83 7.30 -19.36
N PRO A 95 3.59 8.01 -20.48
CA PRO A 95 4.49 7.96 -21.65
C PRO A 95 5.80 8.75 -21.46
N PHE A 96 6.03 9.33 -20.28
CA PHE A 96 7.21 10.15 -19.98
C PHE A 96 7.70 9.90 -18.56
N GLU A 97 8.98 10.19 -18.31
CA GLU A 97 9.56 10.11 -16.98
C GLU A 97 9.08 11.27 -16.09
N MET A 98 8.49 10.92 -14.94
CA MET A 98 8.01 11.91 -13.99
C MET A 98 9.18 12.56 -13.25
N GLU A 99 9.33 13.87 -13.39
CA GLU A 99 10.27 14.64 -12.57
C GLU A 99 9.80 14.66 -11.12
N LYS A 100 10.67 14.18 -10.22
CA LYS A 100 10.40 14.09 -8.79
C LYS A 100 10.47 15.47 -8.17
N ILE A 101 9.42 15.91 -7.47
CA ILE A 101 9.48 17.15 -6.69
C ILE A 101 10.40 16.88 -5.49
N PRO A 102 11.48 17.66 -5.28
CA PRO A 102 12.38 17.45 -4.16
C PRO A 102 11.64 17.65 -2.83
N PHE A 103 11.65 16.63 -1.98
CA PHE A 103 10.95 16.63 -0.68
C PHE A 103 11.43 17.76 0.25
N PHE A 104 12.75 17.98 0.31
CA PHE A 104 13.37 19.02 1.12
C PHE A 104 13.62 20.28 0.28
N SER A 105 13.06 21.42 0.72
CA SER A 105 13.45 22.73 0.19
C SER A 105 14.88 23.10 0.60
N LYS A 106 15.51 24.04 -0.11
CA LYS A 106 16.84 24.57 0.29
C LYS A 106 16.81 25.07 1.74
N ALA A 107 15.74 25.77 2.13
CA ALA A 107 15.51 26.22 3.50
C ALA A 107 15.44 25.06 4.50
N MET A 108 14.67 24.00 4.22
CA MET A 108 14.61 22.84 5.13
C MET A 108 15.93 22.09 5.24
N LYS A 109 16.77 22.08 4.19
CA LYS A 109 18.12 21.50 4.28
C LYS A 109 19.00 22.30 5.24
N VAL A 110 18.91 23.63 5.21
CA VAL A 110 19.64 24.52 6.12
C VAL A 110 19.13 24.36 7.56
N GLU A 111 17.81 24.30 7.76
CA GLU A 111 17.22 24.05 9.08
C GLU A 111 17.65 22.69 9.64
N LEU A 112 17.61 21.63 8.83
CA LEU A 112 18.04 20.31 9.26
C LEU A 112 19.53 20.28 9.63
N ALA A 113 20.39 20.92 8.83
CA ALA A 113 21.83 21.05 9.14
C ALA A 113 22.08 21.84 10.43
N ALA A 114 21.38 22.96 10.63
CA ALA A 114 21.49 23.77 11.83
C ALA A 114 21.03 22.99 13.08
N SER A 115 19.93 22.24 12.99
CA SER A 115 19.45 21.42 14.10
C SER A 115 20.45 20.34 14.52
N ILE A 116 21.11 19.70 13.55
CA ILE A 116 22.11 18.67 13.81
C ILE A 116 23.33 19.32 14.49
N LEU A 117 23.75 20.50 14.02
CA LEU A 117 24.84 21.26 14.63
C LEU A 117 24.52 21.63 16.09
N PHE A 118 23.32 22.12 16.39
CA PHE A 118 22.89 22.44 17.75
C PHE A 118 22.81 21.21 18.64
N CYS A 119 22.33 20.07 18.13
CA CYS A 119 22.33 18.81 18.87
C CYS A 119 23.75 18.33 19.20
N LEU A 120 24.70 18.45 18.26
CA LEU A 120 26.10 18.09 18.48
C LEU A 120 26.77 18.99 19.53
N LEU A 121 26.51 20.30 19.49
CA LEU A 121 27.01 21.25 20.50
C LEU A 121 26.37 21.01 21.88
N GLY A 122 25.11 20.58 21.93
CA GLY A 122 24.41 20.24 23.17
C GLY A 122 25.00 19.04 23.93
N ILE A 123 25.73 18.15 23.25
CA ILE A 123 26.43 17.02 23.90
C ILE A 123 27.60 17.54 24.76
N VAL A 124 28.19 18.67 24.39
CA VAL A 124 29.35 19.26 25.08
C VAL A 124 28.93 20.06 26.32
N GLN A 125 27.76 20.70 26.28
CA GLN A 125 27.26 21.55 27.38
C GLN A 125 25.77 21.30 27.62
N ILE A 126 25.43 20.69 28.77
CA ILE A 126 24.05 20.32 29.14
C ILE A 126 23.10 21.54 29.14
N ALA A 127 23.62 22.74 29.44
CA ALA A 127 22.85 23.99 29.39
C ALA A 127 22.29 24.34 27.99
N MET A 128 22.90 23.83 26.91
CA MET A 128 22.50 24.12 25.53
C MET A 128 21.33 23.26 25.05
N ILE A 129 20.96 22.20 25.76
CA ILE A 129 19.81 21.34 25.44
C ILE A 129 18.50 22.14 25.47
N VAL A 130 18.38 23.12 26.38
CA VAL A 130 17.21 23.99 26.48
C VAL A 130 17.01 24.82 25.21
N PHE A 131 18.10 25.20 24.54
CA PHE A 131 18.06 25.93 23.26
C PHE A 131 17.83 25.03 22.04
N ALA A 132 18.12 23.73 22.15
CA ALA A 132 17.87 22.77 21.07
C ALA A 132 16.36 22.44 20.93
N MET A 133 15.61 22.41 22.04
CA MET A 133 14.17 22.11 22.04
C MET A 133 13.31 23.00 21.13
N PRO A 134 13.41 24.35 21.17
CA PRO A 134 12.64 25.20 20.26
C PRO A 134 13.02 24.98 18.79
N PHE A 135 14.29 24.71 18.50
CA PHE A 135 14.75 24.44 17.13
C PHE A 135 14.18 23.12 16.59
N LEU A 136 14.06 22.10 17.44
CA LEU A 136 13.42 20.82 17.13
C LEU A 136 11.92 20.97 16.88
N LEU A 137 11.25 21.81 17.67
CA LEU A 137 9.83 22.15 17.47
C LEU A 137 9.58 22.89 16.16
N VAL A 138 10.44 23.87 15.82
CA VAL A 138 10.37 24.57 14.54
C VAL A 138 10.57 23.59 13.38
N LEU A 139 11.52 22.66 13.48
CA LEU A 139 11.74 21.64 12.45
C LEU A 139 10.51 20.73 12.27
N LEU A 140 9.92 20.25 13.38
CA LEU A 140 8.70 19.46 13.37
C LEU A 140 7.56 20.22 12.69
N PHE A 141 7.40 21.49 13.03
CA PHE A 141 6.41 22.37 12.42
C PHE A 141 6.66 22.55 10.92
N SER A 142 7.89 22.87 10.51
CA SER A 142 8.30 23.00 9.10
C SER A 142 8.01 21.73 8.29
N VAL A 143 8.25 20.55 8.86
CA VAL A 143 7.97 19.26 8.20
C VAL A 143 6.47 19.03 8.03
N ILE A 144 5.65 19.28 9.06
CA ILE A 144 4.19 19.07 9.03
C ILE A 144 3.52 20.00 8.01
N PHE A 145 3.98 21.26 7.94
CA PHE A 145 3.42 22.27 7.04
C PHE A 145 4.13 22.34 5.68
N ASN A 146 5.00 21.38 5.36
CA ASN A 146 5.73 21.36 4.11
C ASN A 146 4.79 21.20 2.89
N LYS A 147 4.59 22.30 2.16
CA LYS A 147 3.79 22.33 0.92
C LYS A 147 4.33 21.35 -0.13
N ARG A 148 5.65 21.14 -0.19
CA ARG A 148 6.29 20.23 -1.16
C ARG A 148 5.98 18.77 -0.88
N ALA A 149 5.89 18.37 0.39
CA ALA A 149 5.49 17.02 0.77
C ALA A 149 4.05 16.73 0.33
N LYS A 150 3.14 17.68 0.57
CA LYS A 150 1.74 17.58 0.14
C LYS A 150 1.60 17.53 -1.39
N ALA A 151 2.36 18.35 -2.13
CA ALA A 151 2.40 18.31 -3.59
C ALA A 151 2.87 16.93 -4.12
N ASN A 152 3.96 16.40 -3.58
CA ASN A 152 4.47 15.07 -3.91
C ASN A 152 3.43 13.96 -3.71
N THR A 153 2.71 13.98 -2.59
CA THR A 153 1.66 12.98 -2.36
C THR A 153 0.53 13.10 -3.37
N ALA A 154 0.11 14.32 -3.71
CA ALA A 154 -0.93 14.56 -4.72
C ALA A 154 -0.47 14.10 -6.11
N GLN A 155 0.77 14.39 -6.52
CA GLN A 155 1.34 13.91 -7.78
C GLN A 155 1.33 12.37 -7.85
N PHE A 156 1.69 11.68 -6.76
CA PHE A 156 1.64 10.22 -6.68
C PHE A 156 0.21 9.67 -6.87
N TYR A 157 -0.79 10.28 -6.23
CA TYR A 157 -2.19 9.91 -6.45
C TYR A 157 -2.66 10.19 -7.88
N GLY A 158 -2.20 11.28 -8.50
CA GLY A 158 -2.44 11.57 -9.92
C GLY A 158 -1.92 10.47 -10.82
N ILE A 159 -0.64 10.10 -10.70
CA ILE A 159 -0.02 9.01 -11.48
C ILE A 159 -0.77 7.69 -11.29
N LYS A 160 -1.14 7.37 -10.03
CA LYS A 160 -1.89 6.15 -9.73
C LYS A 160 -3.25 6.14 -10.44
N ASN A 161 -3.97 7.25 -10.42
CA ASN A 161 -5.29 7.34 -11.06
C ASN A 161 -5.20 7.34 -12.59
N TYR A 162 -4.16 7.94 -13.16
CA TYR A 162 -3.86 7.82 -14.59
C TYR A 162 -3.70 6.35 -15.00
N LYS A 163 -2.93 5.58 -14.24
CA LYS A 163 -2.73 4.13 -14.46
C LYS A 163 -4.01 3.32 -14.35
N LEU A 164 -4.96 3.76 -13.54
CA LEU A 164 -6.27 3.13 -13.35
C LEU A 164 -7.33 3.65 -14.34
N SER A 165 -6.94 4.45 -15.34
CA SER A 165 -7.84 5.10 -16.29
C SER A 165 -8.93 5.98 -15.67
N LYS A 166 -8.70 6.47 -14.45
CA LYS A 166 -9.61 7.37 -13.74
C LYS A 166 -9.24 8.82 -14.06
N TRP A 167 -9.62 9.27 -15.25
CA TRP A 167 -9.14 10.54 -15.81
C TRP A 167 -9.53 11.77 -15.00
N GLN A 168 -10.80 11.88 -14.57
CA GLN A 168 -11.26 13.01 -13.75
C GLN A 168 -10.53 13.11 -12.41
N GLU A 169 -10.42 11.98 -11.68
CA GLU A 169 -9.68 11.94 -10.42
C GLU A 169 -8.20 12.31 -10.65
N CYS A 170 -7.60 11.88 -11.77
CA CYS A 170 -6.22 12.24 -12.12
C CYS A 170 -6.05 13.77 -12.26
N VAL A 171 -6.92 14.42 -13.02
CA VAL A 171 -6.90 15.88 -13.22
C VAL A 171 -7.06 16.62 -11.89
N ASP A 172 -7.98 16.19 -11.03
CA ASP A 172 -8.19 16.79 -9.71
C ASP A 172 -6.94 16.73 -8.82
N TYR A 173 -6.27 15.57 -8.75
CA TYR A 173 -5.04 15.43 -7.98
C TYR A 173 -3.87 16.21 -8.60
N CYS A 174 -3.78 16.29 -9.93
CA CYS A 174 -2.77 17.11 -10.60
C CYS A 174 -2.98 18.60 -10.29
N ASN A 175 -4.21 19.10 -10.37
CA ASN A 175 -4.56 20.48 -10.00
C ASN A 175 -4.25 20.78 -8.52
N LYS A 176 -4.55 19.83 -7.62
CA LYS A 176 -4.21 19.95 -6.19
C LYS A 176 -2.70 20.03 -5.96
N SER A 177 -1.90 19.29 -6.74
CA SER A 177 -0.44 19.33 -6.68
C SER A 177 0.10 20.67 -7.20
N LEU A 178 -0.35 21.10 -8.39
CA LEU A 178 0.07 22.34 -9.05
C LEU A 178 -0.25 23.60 -8.23
N LYS A 179 -1.38 23.59 -7.50
CA LYS A 179 -1.75 24.67 -6.57
C LYS A 179 -0.73 24.85 -5.43
N LEU A 180 -0.01 23.79 -5.06
CA LEU A 180 0.98 23.82 -3.98
C LEU A 180 2.38 24.13 -4.49
N VAL A 181 2.80 23.47 -5.57
CA VAL A 181 4.12 23.61 -6.20
C VAL A 181 3.96 23.42 -7.69
N HIS A 182 4.39 24.42 -8.47
CA HIS A 182 4.45 24.30 -9.91
C HIS A 182 5.48 23.24 -10.34
N ASN A 183 5.07 22.29 -11.17
CA ASN A 183 5.94 21.26 -11.73
C ASN A 183 5.46 20.91 -13.16
N GLU A 184 6.35 21.12 -14.13
CA GLU A 184 6.08 20.91 -15.56
C GLU A 184 5.65 19.46 -15.86
N SER A 185 6.24 18.47 -15.18
CA SER A 185 5.86 17.06 -15.36
C SER A 185 4.44 16.76 -14.88
N THR A 186 3.96 17.45 -13.85
CA THR A 186 2.59 17.27 -13.32
C THR A 186 1.57 17.95 -14.21
N GLU A 187 1.96 19.07 -14.84
CA GLU A 187 1.15 19.76 -15.83
C GLU A 187 0.99 18.91 -17.10
N LYS A 188 2.08 18.36 -17.64
CA LYS A 188 2.02 17.40 -18.77
C LYS A 188 1.10 16.21 -18.47
N LEU A 189 1.15 15.68 -17.24
CA LEU A 189 0.26 14.59 -16.83
C LEU A 189 -1.22 15.00 -16.83
N ARG A 190 -1.52 16.22 -16.34
CA ARG A 190 -2.87 16.78 -16.33
C ARG A 190 -3.40 16.91 -17.76
N ASP A 191 -2.60 17.49 -18.65
CA ASP A 191 -3.01 17.79 -20.02
C ASP A 191 -3.28 16.50 -20.81
N LEU A 192 -2.44 15.48 -20.66
CA LEU A 192 -2.69 14.15 -21.22
C LEU A 192 -3.95 13.48 -20.65
N ALA A 193 -4.22 13.65 -19.36
CA ALA A 193 -5.44 13.13 -18.76
C ALA A 193 -6.68 13.88 -19.28
N GLN A 194 -6.57 15.19 -19.49
CA GLN A 194 -7.63 16.03 -20.04
C GLN A 194 -7.92 15.68 -21.50
N GLU A 195 -6.89 15.50 -22.32
CA GLU A 195 -7.01 15.04 -23.71
C GLU A 195 -7.79 13.71 -23.80
N LYS A 196 -7.55 12.78 -22.87
CA LYS A 196 -8.29 11.51 -22.81
C LYS A 196 -9.75 11.66 -22.41
N ILE A 197 -10.08 12.67 -21.60
CA ILE A 197 -11.47 13.01 -21.28
C ILE A 197 -12.14 13.58 -22.51
N ASP A 198 -11.48 14.52 -23.20
CA ASP A 198 -12.03 15.25 -24.33
C ASP A 198 -12.21 14.35 -25.57
N THR A 199 -11.27 13.42 -25.80
CA THR A 199 -11.39 12.38 -26.84
C THR A 199 -12.44 11.30 -26.52
N GLY A 200 -13.03 11.33 -25.31
CA GLY A 200 -14.05 10.38 -24.90
C GLY A 200 -13.53 8.94 -24.82
N PHE A 201 -12.24 8.75 -24.51
CA PHE A 201 -11.58 7.46 -24.51
C PHE A 201 -12.29 6.49 -23.56
N LYS A 202 -13.08 5.57 -24.12
CA LYS A 202 -13.69 4.46 -23.39
C LYS A 202 -12.72 3.30 -23.41
N ASN A 203 -12.32 2.84 -22.22
CA ASN A 203 -11.53 1.63 -22.06
C ASN A 203 -12.19 0.47 -22.84
N LYS A 204 -11.39 -0.24 -23.63
CA LYS A 204 -11.84 -1.41 -24.38
C LYS A 204 -12.24 -2.49 -23.37
N GLN A 205 -13.55 -2.62 -23.11
CA GLN A 205 -14.07 -3.71 -22.31
C GLN A 205 -14.04 -4.97 -23.16
N PHE A 206 -13.13 -5.89 -22.85
CA PHE A 206 -13.10 -7.19 -23.51
C PHE A 206 -14.32 -8.01 -23.07
N SER A 207 -15.00 -8.59 -24.05
CA SER A 207 -16.15 -9.47 -23.81
C SER A 207 -15.72 -10.72 -23.05
N ASP A 208 -16.62 -11.30 -22.24
CA ASP A 208 -16.39 -12.59 -21.55
C ASP A 208 -15.95 -13.71 -22.50
N LYS A 209 -16.27 -13.60 -23.80
CA LYS A 209 -15.78 -14.50 -24.85
C LYS A 209 -14.31 -14.27 -25.21
N GLU A 210 -13.91 -13.01 -25.40
CA GLU A 210 -12.53 -12.65 -25.75
C GLU A 210 -11.55 -12.97 -24.60
N ILE A 211 -12.01 -12.78 -23.36
CA ILE A 211 -11.23 -13.14 -22.16
C ILE A 211 -11.02 -14.65 -22.09
N LYS A 212 -12.04 -15.46 -22.42
CA LYS A 212 -11.90 -16.92 -22.47
C LYS A 212 -10.93 -17.35 -23.57
N ASP A 213 -11.04 -16.77 -24.76
CA ASP A 213 -10.13 -17.08 -25.86
C ASP A 213 -8.66 -16.71 -25.56
N ILE A 214 -8.42 -15.64 -24.79
CA ILE A 214 -7.07 -15.27 -24.33
C ILE A 214 -6.57 -16.26 -23.26
N LEU A 215 -7.43 -16.64 -22.30
CA LEU A 215 -7.08 -17.59 -21.24
C LEU A 215 -6.84 -19.01 -21.75
N ASP A 216 -7.55 -19.44 -22.80
CA ASP A 216 -7.39 -20.76 -23.39
C ASP A 216 -6.15 -20.83 -24.32
N LYS A 217 -5.60 -19.68 -24.74
CA LYS A 217 -4.36 -19.57 -25.54
C LYS A 217 -3.10 -19.35 -24.71
N ALA A 218 -3.22 -19.02 -23.43
CA ALA A 218 -2.11 -18.76 -22.50
C ALA A 218 -1.71 -20.02 -21.72
#